data_AF-A0A1D5RM84-F1
#
_entry.id   AF-A0A1D5RM84-F1
#
_cell.length_a   1.000
_cell.length_b   1.000
_cell.length_c   1.000
_cell.angle_alpha   90.00
_cell.angle_beta   90.00
_cell.angle_gamma   90.00
#
_symmetry.space_group_name_H-M   'P 1'
#
loop_
_entity.id
_entity.type
_entity.pdbx_description
1 polymer ?
#
loop_
_entity_poly.entity_id
_entity_poly.type
_entity_poly.pdbx_seq_one_letter_code
_entity_poly.pdbx_strand_id
1 'polypeptide(L)'
;MDFLLGNPFSSPVGQRIEKATDGSLQSEDWALNMEICDIINETEEGPKDAFRAVKKRIMGNKNFHEVMLALTSWADAFRSSPDLTGVVAVYEDLRRKGLEFPMTDLDMLSPIHTPQRTVFNSETPSRQNSVSSNTSQRGDL
;
A
#
# COMPACT_ATOMS: atom_id res chain seq x y z
N MET A 1 29.37 15.22 3.82
CA MET A 1 29.13 15.94 5.10
C MET A 1 27.71 15.61 5.52
N ASP A 2 27.52 14.52 6.26
CA ASP A 2 26.20 13.95 6.58
C ASP A 2 25.78 14.15 8.04
N PHE A 3 26.54 14.98 8.78
CA PHE A 3 26.43 15.13 10.23
C PHE A 3 25.22 15.98 10.69
N LEU A 4 24.56 16.71 9.78
CA LEU A 4 23.43 17.59 10.13
C LEU A 4 22.04 16.98 9.89
N LEU A 5 21.93 15.83 9.23
CA LEU A 5 20.64 15.14 9.18
C LEU A 5 20.46 14.38 10.49
N GLY A 6 19.57 14.88 11.34
CA GLY A 6 19.23 14.29 12.64
C GLY A 6 18.85 12.80 12.58
N ASN A 7 18.49 12.24 13.74
CA ASN A 7 18.15 10.82 13.84
C ASN A 7 17.11 10.42 12.77
N PRO A 8 17.40 9.44 11.89
CA PRO A 8 16.46 9.00 10.85
C PRO A 8 15.10 8.54 11.35
N PHE A 9 15.00 8.10 12.61
CA PHE A 9 13.72 7.75 13.24
C PHE A 9 12.97 8.95 13.85
N SER A 10 13.48 10.18 13.70
CA SER A 10 12.78 11.38 14.16
C SER A 10 11.82 11.96 13.11
N SER A 11 11.96 11.62 11.84
CA SER A 11 11.01 12.04 10.79
C SER A 11 9.65 11.36 10.97
N PRO A 12 8.55 11.93 10.44
CA PRO A 12 7.22 11.31 10.52
C PRO A 12 7.20 9.87 10.00
N VAL A 13 7.75 9.64 8.80
CA VAL A 13 7.84 8.30 8.20
C VAL A 13 8.82 7.41 8.97
N GLY A 14 9.91 7.96 9.49
CA GLY A 14 10.92 7.23 10.26
C GLY A 14 10.38 6.66 11.56
N GLN A 15 9.55 7.42 12.29
CA GLN A 15 8.88 6.94 13.50
C GLN A 15 7.93 5.78 13.21
N ARG A 16 7.25 5.81 12.06
CA ARG A 16 6.34 4.73 11.64
C ARG A 16 7.13 3.48 11.23
N ILE A 17 8.22 3.65 10.48
CA ILE A 17 9.13 2.56 10.13
C ILE A 17 9.72 1.92 11.40
N GLU A 18 10.13 2.73 12.38
CA GLU A 18 10.68 2.21 13.63
C GLU A 18 9.69 1.26 14.32
N LYS A 19 8.41 1.66 14.39
CA LYS A 19 7.33 0.83 14.97
C LYS A 19 6.98 -0.39 14.12
N ALA A 20 6.86 -0.22 12.80
CA ALA A 20 6.48 -1.29 11.87
C ALA A 20 7.52 -2.40 11.75
N THR A 21 8.74 -2.14 12.23
CA THR A 21 9.87 -3.07 12.21
C THR A 21 10.39 -3.36 13.62
N ASP A 22 9.55 -3.17 14.64
CA ASP A 22 9.90 -3.46 16.02
C ASP A 22 10.09 -4.97 16.24
N GLY A 23 11.13 -5.33 17.00
CA GLY A 23 11.51 -6.73 17.20
C GLY A 23 10.51 -7.55 18.02
N SER A 24 9.53 -6.92 18.66
CA SER A 24 8.47 -7.59 19.40
C SER A 24 7.25 -7.97 18.54
N LEU A 25 7.17 -7.47 17.30
CA LEU A 25 6.09 -7.81 16.38
C LEU A 25 6.16 -9.30 15.99
N GLN A 26 5.04 -10.00 16.05
CA GLN A 26 4.97 -11.38 15.57
C GLN A 26 4.88 -11.46 14.04
N SER A 27 4.28 -10.44 13.42
CA SER A 27 4.04 -10.35 11.99
C SER A 27 3.95 -8.87 11.56
N GLU A 28 3.79 -8.64 10.26
CA GLU A 28 3.69 -7.32 9.64
C GLU A 28 2.46 -6.55 10.14
N ASP A 29 2.65 -5.30 10.55
CA ASP A 29 1.55 -4.38 10.87
C ASP A 29 1.10 -3.64 9.59
N TRP A 30 0.07 -4.17 8.95
CA TRP A 30 -0.48 -3.58 7.71
C TRP A 30 -1.00 -2.16 7.91
N ALA A 31 -1.50 -1.81 9.10
CA ALA A 31 -2.00 -0.46 9.34
C ALA A 31 -0.84 0.54 9.34
N LEU A 32 0.27 0.20 10.03
CA LEU A 32 1.49 1.02 9.99
C LEU A 32 2.11 1.05 8.59
N ASN A 33 2.12 -0.08 7.89
CA ASN A 33 2.67 -0.16 6.53
C ASN A 33 1.90 0.72 5.55
N MET A 34 0.56 0.73 5.62
CA MET A 34 -0.26 1.61 4.79
C MET A 34 -0.02 3.10 5.10
N GLU A 35 0.07 3.46 6.38
CA GLU A 35 0.36 4.84 6.74
C GLU A 35 1.73 5.32 6.26
N ILE A 36 2.74 4.44 6.26
CA ILE A 36 4.06 4.77 5.70
C ILE A 36 3.95 5.01 4.19
N CYS A 37 3.20 4.18 3.46
CA CYS A 37 2.95 4.40 2.04
C CYS A 37 2.27 5.75 1.79
N ASP A 38 1.28 6.12 2.59
CA ASP A 38 0.60 7.41 2.49
C ASP A 38 1.60 8.56 2.70
N ILE A 39 2.42 8.51 3.76
CA ILE A 39 3.43 9.56 4.03
C ILE A 39 4.46 9.66 2.88
N ILE A 40 4.91 8.53 2.33
CA ILE A 40 5.86 8.50 1.22
C ILE A 40 5.26 9.12 -0.04
N ASN A 41 3.98 8.86 -0.31
CA ASN A 41 3.30 9.34 -1.52
C ASN A 41 2.80 10.79 -1.40
N GLU A 42 2.49 11.26 -0.19
CA GLU A 42 1.92 12.60 0.05
C GLU A 42 2.98 13.67 0.33
N THR A 43 4.19 13.28 0.73
CA THR A 43 5.23 14.24 1.13
C THR A 43 6.46 14.19 0.23
N GLU A 44 7.01 15.36 -0.10
CA GLU A 44 8.20 15.47 -0.96
C GLU A 44 9.45 14.84 -0.33
N GLU A 45 9.61 14.96 0.99
CA GLU A 45 10.75 14.38 1.72
C GLU A 45 10.52 12.91 2.14
N GLY A 46 9.27 12.41 2.05
CA GLY A 46 8.87 11.07 2.47
C GLY A 46 9.77 9.95 1.94
N PRO A 47 10.03 9.88 0.62
CA PRO A 47 10.93 8.87 0.05
C PRO A 47 12.34 8.93 0.64
N LYS A 48 12.95 10.13 0.72
CA LYS A 48 14.33 10.28 1.23
C LYS A 48 14.43 9.91 2.70
N ASP A 49 13.46 10.33 3.52
CA ASP A 49 13.43 10.02 4.94
C ASP A 49 13.15 8.54 5.20
N ALA A 50 12.25 7.92 4.42
CA ALA A 50 11.98 6.49 4.49
C ALA A 50 13.24 5.67 4.21
N PHE A 51 13.99 6.04 3.15
CA PHE A 51 15.26 5.38 2.84
C PHE A 51 16.25 5.47 4.00
N ARG A 52 16.41 6.66 4.60
CA ARG A 52 17.33 6.87 5.72
C ARG A 52 16.93 6.01 6.93
N ALA A 53 15.64 5.93 7.23
CA ALA A 53 15.13 5.13 8.34
C ALA A 53 15.30 3.62 8.10
N VAL A 54 14.92 3.12 6.92
CA VAL A 54 15.10 1.71 6.53
C VAL A 54 16.59 1.33 6.52
N LYS A 55 17.44 2.18 5.93
CA LYS A 55 18.89 1.98 5.95
C LYS A 55 19.43 1.90 7.37
N LYS A 56 18.98 2.78 8.28
CA LYS A 56 19.35 2.73 9.69
C LYS A 56 18.88 1.45 10.37
N ARG A 57 17.67 0.97 10.06
CA ARG A 57 17.12 -0.27 10.61
C ARG A 57 17.93 -1.50 10.19
N ILE A 58 18.44 -1.52 8.96
CA ILE A 58 19.20 -2.65 8.41
C ILE A 58 20.68 -2.59 8.84
N MET A 59 21.30 -1.42 8.77
CA MET A 59 22.75 -1.30 8.97
C MET A 59 23.13 -1.37 10.45
N GLY A 60 23.88 -2.42 10.82
CA GLY A 60 24.43 -2.59 12.17
C GLY A 60 23.43 -3.11 13.19
N ASN A 61 22.20 -3.41 12.78
CA ASN A 61 21.21 -4.03 13.63
C ASN A 61 21.51 -5.53 13.78
N LYS A 62 21.66 -5.98 15.02
CA LYS A 62 21.93 -7.39 15.36
C LYS A 62 20.65 -8.19 15.58
N ASN A 63 19.49 -7.53 15.62
CA ASN A 63 18.21 -8.19 15.68
C ASN A 63 17.78 -8.59 14.26
N PHE A 64 18.07 -9.84 13.90
CA PHE A 64 17.74 -10.37 12.57
C PHE A 64 16.25 -10.32 12.26
N HIS A 65 15.38 -10.43 13.27
CA HIS A 65 13.93 -10.35 13.08
C HIS A 65 13.49 -8.98 12.55
N GLU A 66 14.01 -7.91 13.13
CA GLU A 66 13.73 -6.54 12.68
C GLU A 66 14.27 -6.29 11.26
N VAL A 67 15.46 -6.82 10.96
CA VAL A 67 16.06 -6.72 9.63
C VAL A 67 15.24 -7.48 8.59
N MET A 68 14.75 -8.68 8.92
CA MET A 68 13.89 -9.46 8.03
C MET A 68 12.55 -8.76 7.81
N LEU A 69 11.86 -8.31 8.86
CA LEU A 69 10.61 -7.56 8.76
C LEU A 69 10.76 -6.35 7.83
N ALA A 70 11.86 -5.59 7.98
CA ALA A 70 12.14 -4.44 7.13
C ALA A 70 12.38 -4.86 5.67
N LEU A 71 13.20 -5.87 5.43
CA LEU A 71 13.52 -6.27 4.06
C LEU A 71 12.31 -6.89 3.34
N THR A 72 11.52 -7.73 4.02
CA THR A 72 10.31 -8.36 3.45
C THR A 72 9.24 -7.32 3.15
N SER A 73 8.90 -6.45 4.13
CA SER A 73 7.80 -5.49 3.97
C SER A 73 8.07 -4.47 2.86
N TRP A 74 9.33 -4.05 2.70
CA TRP A 74 9.66 -2.86 1.91
C TRP A 74 10.32 -3.16 0.56
N ALA A 75 10.82 -4.37 0.32
CA ALA A 75 11.43 -4.71 -0.98
C ALA A 75 10.42 -4.64 -2.14
N ASP A 76 9.18 -5.08 -1.93
CA ASP A 76 8.16 -5.01 -2.98
C ASP A 76 7.49 -3.62 -3.05
N ALA A 77 7.21 -3.01 -1.90
CA ALA A 77 6.59 -1.68 -1.82
C ALA A 77 7.41 -0.60 -2.53
N PHE A 78 8.74 -0.74 -2.53
CA PHE A 78 9.64 0.24 -3.11
C PHE A 78 10.11 -0.10 -4.53
N ARG A 79 9.68 -1.23 -5.11
CA ARG A 79 10.09 -1.64 -6.45
C ARG A 79 9.69 -0.62 -7.53
N SER A 80 8.58 0.08 -7.35
CA SER A 80 8.10 1.11 -8.28
C SER A 80 8.70 2.51 -8.04
N SER A 81 9.52 2.67 -7.00
CA SER A 81 10.08 3.97 -6.59
C SER A 81 11.58 4.03 -6.92
N PRO A 82 12.00 4.76 -7.98
CA PRO A 82 13.39 4.77 -8.45
C PRO A 82 14.41 5.17 -7.38
N ASP A 83 14.01 6.09 -6.50
CA ASP A 83 14.85 6.62 -5.42
C ASP A 83 15.10 5.60 -4.29
N LEU A 84 14.34 4.49 -4.25
CA LEU A 84 14.36 3.49 -3.18
C LEU A 84 14.91 2.12 -3.62
N THR A 85 15.41 2.03 -4.85
CA THR A 85 15.96 0.80 -5.46
C THR A 85 17.09 0.15 -4.64
N GLY A 86 17.79 0.92 -3.80
CA GLY A 86 18.84 0.40 -2.93
C GLY A 86 18.35 -0.67 -1.93
N VAL A 87 17.13 -0.56 -1.41
CA VAL A 87 16.55 -1.56 -0.50
C VAL A 87 16.26 -2.86 -1.25
N VAL A 88 15.67 -2.74 -2.43
CA VAL A 88 15.38 -3.88 -3.33
C VAL A 88 16.66 -4.62 -3.72
N ALA A 89 17.72 -3.88 -4.05
CA ALA A 89 19.00 -4.46 -4.41
C ALA A 89 19.61 -5.28 -3.25
N VAL A 90 19.54 -4.77 -2.02
CA VAL A 90 20.02 -5.49 -0.82
C VAL A 90 19.20 -6.76 -0.58
N TYR A 91 17.87 -6.67 -0.68
CA TYR A 91 16.98 -7.83 -0.56
C TYR A 91 17.32 -8.94 -1.56
N GLU A 92 17.43 -8.60 -2.85
CA GLU A 92 17.75 -9.58 -3.90
C GLU A 92 19.18 -10.14 -3.79
N ASP A 93 20.15 -9.32 -3.34
CA ASP A 93 21.52 -9.78 -3.06
C ASP A 93 21.55 -10.86 -1.96
N LEU A 94 20.77 -10.67 -0.89
CA LEU A 94 20.67 -11.63 0.21
C LEU A 94 19.99 -12.93 -0.24
N ARG A 95 18.93 -12.83 -1.05
CA ARG A 95 18.27 -13.99 -1.66
C ARG A 95 19.21 -14.78 -2.55
N ARG A 96 19.99 -14.10 -3.41
CA ARG A 96 21.01 -14.75 -4.26
C ARG A 96 22.11 -15.44 -3.47
N LYS A 97 22.39 -14.99 -2.24
CA LYS A 97 23.33 -15.64 -1.31
C LYS A 97 22.73 -16.83 -0.56
N GLY A 98 21.46 -17.16 -0.80
CA GLY A 98 20.78 -18.31 -0.20
C GLY A 98 20.04 -18.01 1.09
N LEU A 99 19.83 -16.74 1.46
CA LEU A 99 18.89 -16.40 2.53
C LEU A 99 17.46 -16.53 2.02
N GLU A 100 16.71 -17.40 2.68
CA GLU A 100 15.27 -17.51 2.47
C GLU A 100 14.54 -16.49 3.34
N PHE A 101 13.74 -15.65 2.69
CA PHE A 101 12.83 -14.74 3.39
C PHE A 101 11.46 -15.43 3.46
N PRO A 102 10.76 -15.36 4.60
CA PRO A 102 9.39 -15.85 4.68
C PRO A 102 8.57 -15.10 3.62
N MET A 103 7.91 -15.84 2.74
CA MET A 103 6.89 -15.25 1.88
C MET A 103 5.79 -14.72 2.80
N THR A 104 5.40 -13.46 2.63
CA THR A 104 4.22 -12.90 3.29
C THR A 104 3.03 -13.81 3.00
N ASP A 105 2.45 -14.38 4.04
CA ASP A 105 1.42 -15.42 3.93
C ASP A 105 0.11 -14.78 3.44
N LEU A 106 -0.07 -14.71 2.12
CA LEU A 106 -1.22 -14.11 1.44
C LEU A 106 -2.56 -14.75 1.90
N ASP A 107 -2.52 -15.99 2.38
CA ASP A 107 -3.68 -16.73 2.86
C ASP A 107 -4.21 -16.25 4.23
N MET A 108 -3.41 -15.49 4.97
CA MET A 108 -3.81 -14.84 6.23
C MET A 108 -4.41 -13.44 6.02
N LEU A 109 -4.40 -12.92 4.78
CA LEU A 109 -5.02 -11.64 4.46
C LEU A 109 -6.53 -11.83 4.28
N SER A 110 -7.33 -11.15 5.11
CA SER A 110 -8.79 -11.15 5.03
C SER A 110 -9.27 -10.87 3.60
N PRO A 111 -10.18 -11.69 3.01
CA PRO A 111 -10.68 -11.44 1.66
C PRO A 111 -11.32 -10.07 1.56
N ILE A 112 -10.88 -9.26 0.58
CA ILE A 112 -11.49 -7.98 0.26
C ILE A 112 -12.94 -8.22 -0.17
N HIS A 113 -13.90 -7.93 0.71
CA HIS A 113 -15.31 -7.83 0.35
C HIS A 113 -15.56 -6.45 -0.27
N THR A 114 -15.15 -6.23 -1.52
CA THR A 114 -15.63 -5.07 -2.27
C THR A 114 -17.12 -5.24 -2.54
N PRO A 115 -18.01 -4.37 -2.03
CA PRO A 115 -19.40 -4.37 -2.44
C PRO A 115 -19.51 -4.12 -3.95
N GLN A 116 -20.51 -4.74 -4.59
CA GLN A 116 -20.78 -4.56 -6.02
C GLN A 116 -21.02 -3.07 -6.33
N ARG A 117 -20.46 -2.60 -7.45
CA ARG A 117 -20.66 -1.25 -7.96
C ARG A 117 -22.15 -1.02 -8.23
N THR A 118 -22.84 -0.27 -7.36
CA THR A 118 -24.21 0.20 -7.62
C THR A 118 -24.15 1.25 -8.71
N VAL A 119 -24.36 0.83 -9.96
CA VAL A 119 -24.51 1.76 -11.09
C VAL A 119 -25.87 2.45 -10.91
N PHE A 120 -25.88 3.72 -10.52
CA PHE A 120 -27.08 4.54 -10.63
C PHE A 120 -27.35 4.78 -12.12
N ASN A 121 -28.33 4.06 -12.68
CA ASN A 121 -28.86 4.36 -14.00
C ASN A 121 -29.70 5.64 -13.91
N SER A 122 -29.11 6.79 -14.19
CA SER A 122 -29.84 8.04 -14.33
C SER A 122 -30.52 8.07 -15.71
N GLU A 123 -31.74 7.53 -15.81
CA GLU A 123 -32.63 7.84 -16.92
C GLU A 123 -33.20 9.26 -16.71
N THR A 124 -32.72 10.21 -17.51
CA THR A 124 -33.26 11.56 -17.59
C THR A 124 -34.53 11.59 -18.47
N PRO A 125 -35.59 12.33 -18.09
CA PRO A 125 -36.90 12.22 -18.71
C PRO A 125 -37.03 13.15 -19.92
N SER A 126 -37.35 12.59 -21.10
CA SER A 126 -37.76 13.38 -22.27
C SER A 126 -39.26 13.26 -22.49
N ARG A 127 -39.99 14.27 -22.00
CA ARG A 127 -41.40 14.53 -22.34
C ARG A 127 -41.50 14.91 -23.83
N GLN A 128 -42.46 14.33 -24.55
CA GLN A 128 -43.30 15.08 -25.48
C GLN A 128 -44.62 14.36 -25.77
N ASN A 129 -45.70 15.14 -25.58
CA ASN A 129 -47.11 14.79 -25.69
C ASN A 129 -47.54 14.45 -27.13
N SER A 130 -48.56 13.60 -27.27
CA SER A 130 -49.85 14.08 -27.83
C SER A 130 -50.98 13.06 -27.64
N VAL A 131 -52.10 13.62 -27.21
CA VAL A 131 -53.41 13.03 -26.95
C VAL A 131 -54.05 12.55 -28.27
N SER A 132 -54.74 11.42 -28.25
CA SER A 132 -56.09 11.28 -28.82
C SER A 132 -56.77 9.97 -28.39
N SER A 133 -57.88 10.16 -27.71
CA SER A 133 -58.97 9.23 -27.43
C SER A 133 -59.53 8.56 -28.67
N ASN A 134 -59.93 7.29 -28.58
CA ASN A 134 -61.31 6.86 -28.87
C ASN A 134 -61.59 5.39 -28.53
N THR A 135 -62.62 5.21 -27.73
CA THR A 135 -63.46 4.02 -27.59
C THR A 135 -64.30 3.79 -28.86
N SER A 136 -64.38 2.55 -29.39
CA SER A 136 -65.64 1.85 -29.72
C SER A 136 -65.43 0.59 -30.59
N GLN A 137 -65.97 -0.53 -30.09
CA GLN A 137 -66.86 -1.48 -30.77
C GLN A 137 -66.58 -2.03 -32.19
N ARG A 138 -66.54 -3.38 -32.24
CA ARG A 138 -67.45 -4.30 -32.98
C ARG A 138 -67.14 -4.69 -34.44
N GLY A 139 -67.26 -6.02 -34.68
CA GLY A 139 -67.46 -6.71 -35.98
C GLY A 139 -66.15 -7.07 -36.69
N ASP A 140 -65.95 -8.16 -37.41
CA ASP A 140 -66.71 -9.33 -37.89
C ASP A 140 -65.59 -10.22 -38.52
N LEU A 141 -65.46 -11.54 -38.30
CA LEU A 141 -66.13 -12.68 -38.92
C LEU A 141 -65.46 -13.96 -38.37
#